data_AF-T2SAI1-F1
#
_entry.id   AF-T2SAI1-F1
#
_cell.length_a   1.000
_cell.length_b   1.000
_cell.length_c   1.000
_cell.angle_alpha   90.00
_cell.angle_beta   90.00
_cell.angle_gamma   90.00
#
_symmetry.space_group_name_H-M   'P 1'
#
loop_
_entity.id
_entity.type
_entity.pdbx_description
1 polymer ?
#
loop_
_entity_poly.entity_id
_entity_poly.type
_entity_poly.pdbx_seq_one_letter_code
_entity_poly.pdbx_strand_id
1 'polypeptide(L)'
;MLERIIQASSNENSIILDFFAGSGTTCAVAHKLKRKYIGIEMGEHFDSVILPRLKKVVGGFKSGAIKEFNGGGAIKVYELESYEEILRKIKYQNNDKPLAYDEQYSDLVECKNDSYTLNIEALEGMGVDIKETLENLCGIGVEFFNEKMVKFKGNDKEVEILKALKEALIW
;
A
#
# COMPACT_ATOMS: atom_id res chain seq x y z
N MET A 1 -14.45 -33.83 15.52
CA MET A 1 -15.66 -33.22 14.92
C MET A 1 -15.32 -32.42 13.67
N LEU A 2 -14.56 -31.32 13.76
CA LEU A 2 -14.23 -30.46 12.61
C LEU A 2 -13.53 -31.16 11.44
N GLU A 3 -12.70 -32.16 11.71
CA GLU A 3 -12.05 -32.98 10.67
C GLU A 3 -13.06 -33.58 9.70
N ARG A 4 -14.14 -34.20 10.23
CA ARG A 4 -15.20 -34.81 9.42
C ARG A 4 -15.92 -33.79 8.55
N ILE A 5 -16.15 -32.59 9.09
CA ILE A 5 -16.84 -31.51 8.38
C ILE A 5 -15.97 -31.05 7.21
N ILE A 6 -14.69 -30.72 7.47
CA ILE A 6 -13.77 -30.24 6.44
C ILE A 6 -13.54 -31.29 5.36
N GLN A 7 -13.39 -32.58 5.72
CA GLN A 7 -13.24 -33.65 4.75
C GLN A 7 -14.49 -33.85 3.89
N ALA A 8 -15.69 -33.72 4.47
CA ALA A 8 -16.94 -33.86 3.73
C ALA A 8 -17.25 -32.68 2.80
N SER A 9 -16.74 -31.48 3.12
CA SER A 9 -17.05 -30.25 2.38
C SER A 9 -15.90 -29.69 1.53
N SER A 10 -14.71 -30.30 1.56
CA SER A 10 -13.53 -29.76 0.86
C SER A 10 -12.50 -30.81 0.45
N ASN A 11 -11.80 -30.50 -0.65
CA ASN A 11 -10.71 -31.31 -1.17
C ASN A 11 -9.35 -30.75 -0.73
N GLU A 12 -8.28 -31.50 -1.01
CA GLU A 12 -6.93 -31.03 -0.75
C GLU A 12 -6.67 -29.73 -1.52
N ASN A 13 -5.90 -28.82 -0.91
CA ASN A 13 -5.66 -27.46 -1.42
C ASN A 13 -6.86 -26.51 -1.51
N SER A 14 -8.08 -26.93 -1.13
CA SER A 14 -9.20 -26.00 -0.93
C SER A 14 -8.88 -24.96 0.15
N ILE A 15 -9.55 -23.81 0.08
CA ILE A 15 -9.43 -22.74 1.08
C ILE A 15 -10.57 -22.86 2.08
N ILE A 16 -10.22 -22.92 3.36
CA ILE A 16 -11.16 -22.88 4.48
C ILE A 16 -11.12 -21.50 5.13
N LEU A 17 -12.27 -20.90 5.37
CA LEU A 17 -12.38 -19.57 5.98
C LEU A 17 -13.10 -19.68 7.33
N ASP A 18 -12.48 -19.14 8.37
CA ASP A 18 -13.04 -19.08 9.71
C ASP A 18 -12.92 -17.64 10.25
N PHE A 19 -14.06 -16.95 10.35
CA PHE A 19 -14.14 -15.57 10.85
C PHE A 19 -14.16 -15.47 12.38
N PHE A 20 -14.23 -16.61 13.07
CA PHE A 20 -14.28 -16.71 14.53
C PHE A 20 -13.28 -17.77 14.99
N ALA A 21 -12.00 -17.56 14.67
CA ALA A 21 -10.97 -18.58 14.81
C ALA A 21 -10.81 -19.07 16.26
N GLY A 22 -11.05 -18.22 17.27
CA GLY A 22 -11.10 -18.52 18.69
C GLY A 22 -9.83 -19.25 19.17
N SER A 23 -9.92 -20.55 19.40
CA SER A 23 -8.73 -21.34 19.81
C SER A 23 -7.83 -21.78 18.64
N GLY A 24 -8.14 -21.41 17.40
CA GLY A 24 -7.44 -21.81 16.18
C GLY A 24 -7.69 -23.25 15.76
N THR A 25 -8.77 -23.89 16.22
CA THR A 25 -9.01 -25.33 15.96
C THR A 25 -9.29 -25.62 14.48
N THR A 26 -10.10 -24.80 13.81
CA THR A 26 -10.39 -24.95 12.37
C THR A 26 -9.12 -24.84 11.54
N CYS A 27 -8.33 -23.78 11.76
CA CYS A 27 -7.03 -23.57 11.10
C CYS A 27 -6.08 -24.76 11.32
N ALA A 28 -5.94 -25.23 12.56
CA ALA A 28 -5.09 -26.36 12.89
C ALA A 28 -5.51 -27.65 12.18
N VAL A 29 -6.81 -27.94 12.12
CA VAL A 29 -7.34 -29.13 11.43
C VAL A 29 -7.19 -29.00 9.92
N ALA A 30 -7.54 -27.85 9.35
CA ALA A 30 -7.39 -27.56 7.91
C ALA A 30 -5.93 -27.72 7.47
N HIS A 31 -4.98 -27.19 8.25
CA HIS A 31 -3.54 -27.32 7.99
C HIS A 31 -3.10 -28.79 7.94
N LYS A 32 -3.50 -29.60 8.93
CA LYS A 32 -3.15 -31.02 9.00
C LYS A 32 -3.76 -31.84 7.86
N LEU A 33 -4.94 -31.43 7.40
CA LEU A 33 -5.60 -32.01 6.23
C LEU A 33 -5.04 -31.46 4.91
N LYS A 34 -3.98 -30.64 4.91
CA LYS A 34 -3.37 -30.05 3.71
C LYS A 34 -4.34 -29.15 2.91
N ARG A 35 -5.14 -28.36 3.63
CA ARG A 35 -5.97 -27.29 3.06
C ARG A 35 -5.31 -25.95 3.34
N LYS A 36 -5.55 -24.98 2.47
CA LYS A 36 -5.24 -23.57 2.75
C LYS A 36 -6.31 -23.04 3.69
N TYR A 37 -5.99 -22.02 4.49
CA TYR A 37 -6.97 -21.42 5.36
C TYR A 37 -6.70 -19.94 5.62
N ILE A 38 -7.78 -19.24 5.96
CA ILE A 38 -7.77 -17.89 6.48
C ILE A 38 -8.55 -17.94 7.80
N GLY A 39 -7.89 -17.59 8.89
CA GLY A 39 -8.51 -17.48 10.21
C GLY A 39 -8.45 -16.04 10.66
N ILE A 40 -9.58 -15.51 11.12
CA ILE A 40 -9.69 -14.15 11.65
C ILE A 40 -10.06 -14.24 13.13
N GLU A 41 -9.37 -13.47 13.96
CA GLU A 41 -9.62 -13.33 15.39
C GLU A 41 -9.45 -11.87 15.80
N MET A 42 -10.33 -11.38 16.67
CA MET A 42 -10.27 -10.02 17.22
C MET A 42 -9.87 -9.98 18.71
N GLY A 43 -9.88 -11.12 19.39
CA GLY A 43 -9.56 -11.19 20.81
C GLY A 43 -8.06 -11.14 21.10
N GLU A 44 -7.72 -10.60 22.27
CA GLU A 44 -6.35 -10.47 22.80
C GLU A 44 -5.62 -11.81 23.01
N HIS A 45 -6.33 -12.93 22.81
CA HIS A 45 -5.78 -14.28 22.94
C HIS A 45 -5.11 -14.80 21.66
N PHE A 46 -5.06 -14.01 20.59
CA PHE A 46 -4.37 -14.40 19.36
C PHE A 46 -2.90 -14.80 19.64
N ASP A 47 -2.14 -13.93 20.30
CA ASP A 47 -0.70 -14.14 20.56
C ASP A 47 -0.42 -15.22 21.61
N SER A 48 -1.30 -15.33 22.61
CA SER A 48 -1.11 -16.27 23.72
C SER A 48 -1.65 -17.67 23.43
N VAL A 49 -2.63 -17.81 22.53
CA VAL A 49 -3.32 -19.08 22.27
C VAL A 49 -3.21 -19.54 20.83
N ILE A 50 -3.69 -18.74 19.86
CA ILE A 50 -3.78 -19.18 18.45
C ILE A 50 -2.40 -19.32 17.84
N LEU A 51 -1.57 -18.27 17.90
CA LEU A 51 -0.27 -18.24 17.24
C LEU A 51 0.67 -19.34 17.77
N PRO A 52 0.82 -19.57 19.09
CA PRO A 52 1.63 -20.67 19.62
C PRO A 52 1.10 -22.05 19.20
N ARG A 53 -0.22 -22.22 19.14
CA ARG A 53 -0.84 -23.47 18.69
C ARG A 53 -0.52 -23.74 17.22
N LEU A 54 -0.68 -22.74 16.36
CA LEU A 54 -0.41 -22.85 14.93
C LEU A 54 1.08 -23.09 14.66
N LYS A 55 1.98 -22.40 15.37
CA LYS A 55 3.43 -22.69 15.34
C LYS A 55 3.74 -24.15 15.69
N LYS A 56 3.09 -24.70 16.73
CA LYS A 56 3.23 -26.13 17.09
C LYS A 56 2.74 -27.05 15.96
N VAL A 57 1.62 -26.72 15.31
CA VAL A 57 1.09 -27.51 14.19
C VAL A 57 2.07 -27.51 13.02
N VAL A 58 2.56 -26.34 12.60
CA VAL A 58 3.58 -26.21 11.55
C VAL A 58 4.85 -26.96 11.92
N GLY A 59 5.28 -26.89 13.18
CA GLY A 59 6.41 -27.65 13.72
C GLY A 59 6.20 -29.15 13.86
N GLY A 60 5.05 -29.70 13.42
CA GLY A 60 4.79 -31.14 13.44
C GLY A 60 4.45 -31.70 14.82
N PHE A 61 4.04 -30.86 15.77
CA PHE A 61 3.63 -31.32 17.08
C PHE A 61 2.39 -32.21 16.99
N LYS A 62 2.52 -33.45 17.45
CA LYS A 62 1.47 -34.47 17.38
C LYS A 62 0.45 -34.27 18.50
N SER A 63 -0.54 -33.42 18.27
CA SER A 63 -1.65 -33.16 19.20
C SER A 63 -3.04 -33.21 18.54
N GLY A 64 -4.07 -33.56 19.31
CA GLY A 64 -5.46 -33.64 18.84
C GLY A 64 -5.77 -34.92 18.02
N ALA A 65 -6.86 -34.87 17.23
CA ALA A 65 -7.40 -36.03 16.51
C ALA A 65 -6.47 -36.54 15.39
N ILE A 66 -5.84 -35.63 14.64
CA ILE A 66 -4.95 -35.97 13.52
C ILE A 66 -3.49 -35.99 14.01
N LYS A 67 -2.96 -37.20 14.23
CA LYS A 67 -1.59 -37.45 14.72
C LYS A 67 -0.58 -37.77 13.61
N GLU A 68 -1.06 -38.02 12.39
CA GLU A 68 -0.22 -38.45 11.25
C GLU A 68 0.41 -37.27 10.46
N PHE A 69 0.19 -36.03 10.90
CA PHE A 69 0.82 -34.87 10.30
C PHE A 69 2.23 -34.66 10.86
N ASN A 70 3.25 -34.69 9.99
CA ASN A 70 4.67 -34.56 10.36
C ASN A 70 5.21 -33.13 10.28
N GLY A 71 4.34 -32.12 10.25
CA GLY A 71 4.75 -30.71 10.16
C GLY A 71 4.86 -30.21 8.72
N GLY A 72 5.35 -28.98 8.58
CA GLY A 72 5.55 -28.28 7.32
C GLY A 72 4.50 -27.21 7.01
N GLY A 73 4.75 -26.47 5.94
CA GLY A 73 3.98 -25.29 5.55
C GLY A 73 4.47 -24.00 6.22
N ALA A 74 3.82 -22.90 5.89
CA ALA A 74 4.08 -21.60 6.47
C ALA A 74 2.75 -20.89 6.75
N ILE A 75 2.77 -19.97 7.71
CA ILE A 75 1.61 -19.15 8.06
C ILE A 75 2.07 -17.71 8.00
N LYS A 76 1.30 -16.89 7.31
CA LYS A 76 1.48 -15.45 7.30
C LYS A 76 0.44 -14.83 8.22
N VAL A 77 0.90 -14.01 9.15
CA VAL A 77 0.05 -13.29 10.09
C VAL A 77 -0.03 -11.84 9.61
N TYR A 78 -1.24 -11.32 9.64
CA TYR A 78 -1.53 -9.92 9.35
C TYR A 78 -2.30 -9.36 10.54
N GLU A 79 -1.94 -8.18 10.97
CA GLU A 79 -2.66 -7.39 11.96
C GLU A 79 -3.26 -6.18 11.23
N LEU A 80 -4.51 -5.86 11.53
CA LEU A 80 -5.16 -4.68 10.96
C LEU A 80 -4.92 -3.52 11.94
N GLU A 81 -4.21 -2.50 11.48
CA GLU A 81 -4.06 -1.24 12.22
C GLU A 81 -5.19 -0.29 11.85
N SER A 82 -5.64 0.51 12.82
CA SER A 82 -6.56 1.61 12.52
C SER A 82 -5.85 2.72 11.75
N TYR A 83 -6.60 3.45 10.93
CA TYR A 83 -6.08 4.61 10.19
C TYR A 83 -5.39 5.63 11.12
N GLU A 84 -5.98 5.88 12.29
CA GLU A 84 -5.42 6.78 13.31
C GLU A 84 -4.09 6.29 13.89
N GLU A 85 -3.93 4.98 14.10
CA GLU A 85 -2.66 4.42 14.58
C GLU A 85 -1.56 4.53 13.52
N ILE A 86 -1.89 4.31 12.25
CA ILE A 86 -0.97 4.51 11.13
C ILE A 86 -0.50 5.97 11.11
N LEU A 87 -1.42 6.94 11.17
CA LEU A 87 -1.08 8.37 11.20
C LEU A 87 -0.18 8.76 12.39
N ARG A 88 -0.33 8.09 13.54
CA ARG A 88 0.53 8.35 14.73
C ARG A 88 1.90 7.71 14.64
N LYS A 89 2.01 6.54 13.99
CA LYS A 89 3.27 5.77 13.92
C LYS A 89 4.09 6.09 12.67
N ILE A 90 3.49 6.65 11.63
CA ILE A 90 4.18 6.96 10.37
C ILE A 90 5.33 7.95 10.64
N LYS A 91 6.54 7.53 10.27
CA LYS A 91 7.73 8.39 10.31
C LYS A 91 8.00 8.85 8.89
N TYR A 92 7.65 10.10 8.60
CA TYR A 92 8.09 10.74 7.37
C TYR A 92 9.61 10.89 7.41
N GLN A 93 10.29 10.45 6.35
CA GLN A 93 11.64 10.92 6.11
C GLN A 93 11.53 12.38 5.68
N ASN A 94 12.36 13.26 6.25
CA ASN A 94 12.56 14.58 5.66
C ASN A 94 13.25 14.35 4.31
N ASN A 95 12.45 14.18 3.28
CA ASN A 95 12.89 14.31 1.92
C ASN A 95 12.39 15.67 1.46
N ASP A 96 13.25 16.42 0.78
CA ASP A 96 12.92 17.69 0.12
C ASP A 96 11.92 17.51 -1.04
N LYS A 97 11.34 16.31 -1.17
CA LYS A 97 10.29 16.00 -2.14
C LYS A 97 8.93 16.41 -1.57
N PRO A 98 8.10 17.15 -2.30
CA PRO A 98 6.73 17.41 -1.90
C PRO A 98 5.98 16.09 -1.68
N LEU A 99 5.06 16.07 -0.72
CA LEU A 99 4.14 14.96 -0.45
C LEU A 99 3.19 14.76 -1.65
N ALA A 100 3.67 14.16 -2.73
CA ALA A 100 2.84 13.70 -3.84
C ALA A 100 2.36 12.28 -3.52
N TYR A 101 1.03 12.08 -3.59
CA TYR A 101 0.37 10.80 -3.28
C TYR A 101 0.60 9.71 -4.35
N ASP A 102 1.36 10.02 -5.40
CA ASP A 102 1.80 9.06 -6.41
C ASP A 102 3.31 9.23 -6.66
N GLU A 103 4.10 8.18 -6.41
CA GLU A 103 5.57 8.17 -6.56
C GLU A 103 6.04 8.64 -7.95
N GLN A 104 5.20 8.43 -8.98
CA GLN A 104 5.50 8.70 -10.39
C GLN A 104 5.74 10.19 -10.71
N TYR A 105 5.20 11.11 -9.90
CA TYR A 105 5.23 12.54 -10.20
C TYR A 105 6.01 13.36 -9.16
N SER A 106 6.59 12.68 -8.16
CA SER A 106 7.43 13.31 -7.13
C SER A 106 8.70 13.95 -7.70
N ASP A 107 9.13 13.52 -8.89
CA ASP A 107 10.30 14.06 -9.59
C ASP A 107 9.97 15.29 -10.45
N LEU A 108 8.68 15.62 -10.64
CA LEU A 108 8.27 16.80 -11.43
C LEU A 108 8.41 18.11 -10.67
N VAL A 109 8.42 18.05 -9.33
CA VAL A 109 8.52 19.21 -8.46
C VAL A 109 9.64 18.98 -7.45
N GLU A 110 10.63 19.86 -7.47
CA GLU A 110 11.78 19.81 -6.57
C GLU A 110 11.74 20.96 -5.57
N CYS A 111 12.18 20.73 -4.33
CA CYS A 111 12.45 21.82 -3.40
C CYS A 111 13.92 22.25 -3.51
N LYS A 112 14.15 23.52 -3.87
CA LYS A 112 15.47 24.17 -3.87
C LYS A 112 15.40 25.39 -2.95
N ASN A 113 16.24 25.43 -1.90
CA ASN A 113 16.32 26.55 -0.93
C ASN A 113 14.95 26.96 -0.36
N ASP A 114 14.21 26.03 0.23
CA ASP A 114 12.86 26.24 0.80
C ASP A 114 11.81 26.75 -0.21
N SER A 115 12.06 26.61 -1.52
CA SER A 115 11.14 27.00 -2.59
C SER A 115 10.91 25.84 -3.56
N TYR A 116 9.65 25.58 -3.91
CA TYR A 116 9.28 24.56 -4.89
C TYR A 116 9.49 25.07 -6.32
N THR A 117 10.12 24.25 -7.15
CA THR A 117 10.46 24.51 -8.55
C THR A 117 10.02 23.35 -9.42
N LEU A 118 9.63 23.65 -10.66
CA LEU A 118 9.31 22.63 -11.64
C LEU A 118 10.59 22.03 -12.22
N ASN A 119 10.70 20.70 -12.23
CA ASN A 119 11.78 20.01 -12.93
C ASN A 119 11.44 19.96 -14.43
N ILE A 120 11.95 20.95 -15.17
CA ILE A 120 11.74 21.07 -16.62
C ILE A 120 12.38 19.89 -17.37
N GLU A 121 13.58 19.46 -16.98
CA GLU A 121 14.30 18.37 -17.64
C GLU A 121 13.53 17.04 -17.56
N ALA A 122 12.92 16.75 -16.42
CA ALA A 122 12.08 15.56 -16.24
C ALA A 122 10.85 15.59 -17.16
N LEU A 123 10.18 16.74 -17.27
CA LEU A 123 9.01 16.92 -18.13
C LEU A 123 9.36 16.82 -19.62
N GLU A 124 10.45 17.45 -20.04
CA GLU A 124 10.95 17.33 -21.41
C GLU A 124 11.35 15.89 -21.74
N GLY A 125 11.97 15.18 -20.78
CA GLY A 125 12.30 13.76 -20.89
C GLY A 125 11.07 12.84 -21.04
N MET A 126 9.92 13.25 -20.51
CA MET A 126 8.63 12.59 -20.68
C MET A 126 7.93 12.97 -21.99
N GLY A 127 8.48 13.90 -22.78
CA GLY A 127 7.89 14.40 -24.02
C GLY A 127 6.81 15.46 -23.81
N VAL A 128 6.77 16.12 -22.65
CA VAL A 128 5.82 17.20 -22.35
C VAL A 128 6.35 18.52 -22.90
N ASP A 129 5.61 19.13 -23.83
CA ASP A 129 5.85 20.53 -24.22
C ASP A 129 5.17 21.46 -23.20
N ILE A 130 5.97 21.98 -22.27
CA ILE A 130 5.51 22.87 -21.19
C ILE A 130 4.90 24.16 -21.76
N LYS A 131 5.48 24.69 -22.84
CA LYS A 131 5.00 25.93 -23.45
C LYS A 131 3.62 25.72 -24.05
N GLU A 132 3.46 24.69 -24.88
CA GLU A 132 2.17 24.35 -25.47
C GLU A 132 1.12 24.06 -24.38
N THR A 133 1.50 23.34 -23.32
CA THR A 133 0.64 23.07 -22.18
C THR A 133 0.15 24.35 -21.49
N LEU A 134 1.05 25.29 -21.22
CA LEU A 134 0.71 26.59 -20.62
C LEU A 134 -0.21 27.42 -21.53
N GLU A 135 0.07 27.45 -22.83
CA GLU A 135 -0.75 28.16 -23.81
C GLU A 135 -2.16 27.56 -23.90
N ASN A 136 -2.28 26.22 -23.87
CA ASN A 136 -3.55 25.51 -23.90
C ASN A 136 -4.37 25.71 -22.62
N LEU A 137 -3.74 25.65 -21.45
CA LEU A 137 -4.43 25.81 -20.16
C LEU A 137 -4.90 27.25 -19.94
N CYS A 138 -4.04 28.23 -20.22
CA CYS A 138 -4.33 29.64 -19.95
C CYS A 138 -5.03 30.35 -21.12
N GLY A 139 -5.02 29.76 -22.32
CA GLY A 139 -5.57 30.36 -23.54
C GLY A 139 -4.83 31.63 -24.01
N ILE A 140 -3.64 31.89 -23.47
CA ILE A 140 -2.81 33.07 -23.74
C ILE A 140 -1.41 32.60 -24.12
N GLY A 141 -0.84 33.19 -25.17
CA GLY A 141 0.52 32.87 -25.63
C GLY A 141 1.58 33.15 -24.56
N VAL A 142 2.61 32.31 -24.50
CA VAL A 142 3.73 32.46 -23.56
C VAL A 142 4.85 33.29 -24.20
N GLU A 143 5.31 34.34 -23.51
CA GLU A 143 6.50 35.12 -23.89
C GLU A 143 7.78 34.41 -23.42
N PHE A 144 7.78 33.98 -22.17
CA PHE A 144 8.93 33.35 -21.51
C PHE A 144 8.45 32.50 -20.32
N PHE A 145 9.19 31.44 -20.00
CA PHE A 145 9.02 30.68 -18.76
C PHE A 145 10.37 30.13 -18.27
N ASN A 146 10.44 29.83 -16.97
CA ASN A 146 11.53 29.10 -16.33
C ASN A 146 10.97 28.19 -15.22
N GLU A 147 11.84 27.51 -14.46
CA GLU A 147 11.46 26.57 -13.39
C GLU A 147 10.55 27.17 -12.30
N LYS A 148 10.45 28.50 -12.20
CA LYS A 148 9.71 29.21 -11.16
C LYS A 148 8.57 30.07 -11.71
N MET A 149 8.75 30.73 -12.85
CA MET A 149 7.88 31.81 -13.32
C MET A 149 7.55 31.66 -14.81
N VAL A 150 6.37 32.15 -15.19
CA VAL A 150 5.92 32.29 -16.57
C VAL A 150 5.41 33.71 -16.82
N LYS A 151 5.72 34.26 -17.99
CA LYS A 151 5.19 35.53 -18.49
C LYS A 151 4.34 35.29 -19.75
N PHE A 152 3.10 35.76 -19.69
CA PHE A 152 2.15 35.64 -20.79
C PHE A 152 2.10 36.92 -21.64
N LYS A 153 1.81 36.77 -22.93
CA LYS A 153 1.69 37.89 -23.88
C LYS A 153 0.60 38.87 -23.43
N GLY A 154 0.96 40.15 -23.39
CA GLY A 154 0.04 41.22 -22.99
C GLY A 154 -0.21 41.32 -21.48
N ASN A 155 0.53 40.58 -20.65
CA ASN A 155 0.51 40.72 -19.20
C ASN A 155 1.87 41.26 -18.71
N ASP A 156 1.84 42.36 -17.97
CA ASP A 156 3.05 43.00 -17.43
C ASP A 156 3.61 42.26 -16.20
N LYS A 157 2.86 41.30 -15.64
CA LYS A 157 3.25 40.56 -14.44
C LYS A 157 3.61 39.11 -14.75
N GLU A 158 4.70 38.65 -14.12
CA GLU A 158 5.06 37.24 -14.07
C GLU A 158 4.19 36.49 -13.06
N VAL A 159 3.88 35.23 -13.37
CA VAL A 159 3.08 34.33 -12.54
C VAL A 159 3.93 33.11 -12.19
N GLU A 160 3.79 32.58 -10.98
CA GLU A 160 4.45 31.32 -10.61
C GLU A 160 4.01 30.18 -11.54
N ILE A 161 4.98 29.44 -12.08
CA ILE A 161 4.72 28.39 -13.07
C ILE A 161 3.89 27.25 -12.46
N LEU A 162 4.14 26.88 -11.20
CA LEU A 162 3.35 25.88 -10.47
C LEU A 162 1.90 26.34 -10.28
N LYS A 163 1.67 27.65 -10.14
CA LYS A 163 0.32 28.22 -10.05
C LYS A 163 -0.39 28.19 -11.39
N ALA A 164 0.34 28.45 -12.49
CA ALA A 164 -0.20 28.37 -13.84
C ALA A 164 -0.51 26.93 -14.26
N LEU A 165 0.31 25.97 -13.83
CA LEU A 165 0.12 24.54 -14.08
C LEU A 165 -0.75 23.85 -13.03
N LYS A 166 -1.34 24.58 -12.09
CA LYS A 166 -2.06 24.00 -10.95
C LYS A 166 -3.14 23.01 -11.41
N GLU A 167 -3.88 23.31 -12.47
CA GLU A 167 -4.94 22.42 -12.98
C GLU A 167 -4.40 21.15 -13.65
N ALA A 168 -3.17 21.17 -14.17
CA ALA A 168 -2.52 19.99 -14.75
C ALA A 168 -1.73 19.17 -13.70
N LEU A 169 -1.28 19.82 -12.62
CA LEU A 169 -0.50 19.21 -11.53
C LEU A 169 -1.36 18.77 -10.34
N ILE A 170 -2.65 19.12 -10.28
CA ILE A 170 -3.59 18.51 -9.32
C ILE A 170 -3.99 17.14 -9.84
N TRP A 171 -3.37 16.10 -9.28
CA TRP A 171 -3.85 14.72 -9.30
C TRP A 171 -3.61 14.08 -7.93
#